data_AF-G4YY02-F1
#
_entry.id   AF-G4YY02-F1
#
_cell.length_a   1.000
_cell.length_b   1.000
_cell.length_c   1.000
_cell.angle_alpha   90.00
_cell.angle_beta   90.00
_cell.angle_gamma   90.00
#
_symmetry.space_group_name_H-M   'P 1'
#
loop_
_entity.id
_entity.type
_entity.pdbx_description
1 polymer ?
#
loop_
_entity_poly.entity_id
_entity_poly.type
_entity_poly.pdbx_seq_one_letter_code
_entity_poly.pdbx_strand_id
1 'polypeptide(L)'
;MKQMELARQTQETFQDQYQNQVELHTKQNEMQEQLQEQYNTVSEQYRLLQEASVAMGVQNKKIEALEEKIGSRASSRWGWFAEKGGGQADVDMSGQGEMPPTPSAPVIATGANLPIPPLYRGTTTLDMRAFMDAYMVYERRVRALSSGTSARVYLMPLRLCIEQKTLVRICAYELCKAEEDVSDTEWKEYFLPARTTLRRDYSQLQADMKKLEMKATYQDAESRLVTLLSDFHAILD
;
A
#
# COMPACT_ATOMS: atom_id res chain seq x y z
N MET A 1 -14.74 67.81 -42.40
CA MET A 1 -15.14 66.38 -42.43
C MET A 1 -13.97 65.44 -42.11
N LYS A 2 -12.92 65.31 -42.94
CA LYS A 2 -11.82 64.35 -42.70
C LYS A 2 -11.03 64.54 -41.39
N GLN A 3 -10.84 65.78 -40.93
CA GLN A 3 -10.13 66.05 -39.66
C GLN A 3 -10.91 65.64 -38.41
N MET A 4 -12.25 65.76 -38.42
CA MET A 4 -13.08 65.32 -37.30
C MET A 4 -13.09 63.79 -37.19
N GLU A 5 -13.09 63.08 -38.32
CA GLU A 5 -13.05 61.61 -38.34
C GLU A 5 -11.73 61.08 -37.75
N LEU A 6 -10.60 61.71 -38.10
CA LEU A 6 -9.29 61.34 -37.57
C LEU A 6 -9.18 61.59 -36.06
N ALA A 7 -9.69 62.74 -35.59
CA ALA A 7 -9.72 63.06 -34.17
C ALA A 7 -10.58 62.06 -33.37
N ARG A 8 -11.73 61.65 -33.93
CA ARG A 8 -12.59 60.62 -33.32
C ARG A 8 -11.90 59.26 -33.23
N GLN A 9 -11.27 58.81 -34.31
CA GLN A 9 -10.52 57.54 -34.30
C GLN A 9 -9.38 57.56 -33.28
N THR A 10 -8.62 58.66 -33.18
CA THR A 10 -7.56 58.76 -32.17
C THR A 10 -8.12 58.69 -30.76
N GLN A 11 -9.25 59.35 -30.49
CA GLN A 11 -9.89 59.31 -29.17
C GLN A 11 -10.37 57.90 -28.80
N GLU A 12 -10.97 57.18 -29.75
CA GLU A 12 -11.40 55.79 -29.57
C GLU A 12 -10.22 54.87 -29.26
N THR A 13 -9.10 54.99 -29.98
CA THR A 13 -7.91 54.17 -29.69
C THR A 13 -7.32 54.43 -28.30
N PHE A 14 -7.30 55.68 -27.83
CA PHE A 14 -6.84 56.00 -26.48
C PHE A 14 -7.81 55.48 -25.41
N GLN A 15 -9.11 55.56 -25.68
CA GLN A 15 -10.13 55.05 -24.78
C GLN A 15 -10.06 53.53 -24.65
N ASP A 16 -9.89 52.81 -25.76
CA ASP A 16 -9.73 51.36 -25.77
C ASP A 16 -8.44 50.93 -25.03
N GLN A 17 -7.34 51.66 -25.20
CA GLN A 17 -6.10 51.40 -24.45
C GLN A 17 -6.28 51.58 -22.95
N TYR A 18 -6.98 52.64 -22.54
CA TYR A 18 -7.28 52.88 -21.13
C TYR A 18 -8.18 51.77 -20.55
N GLN A 19 -9.24 51.39 -21.28
CA GLN A 19 -10.16 50.33 -20.88
C GLN A 19 -9.42 49.01 -20.69
N ASN A 20 -8.54 48.65 -21.63
CA ASN A 20 -7.75 47.43 -21.58
C ASN A 20 -6.76 47.43 -20.40
N GLN A 21 -6.17 48.59 -20.09
CA GLN A 21 -5.32 48.73 -18.89
C GLN A 21 -6.11 48.53 -17.60
N VAL A 22 -7.31 49.11 -17.51
CA VAL A 22 -8.19 48.94 -16.34
C VAL A 22 -8.56 47.46 -16.19
N GLU A 23 -8.98 46.79 -17.26
CA GLU A 23 -9.33 45.37 -17.21
C GLU A 23 -8.16 44.47 -16.80
N LEU A 24 -6.94 44.73 -17.28
CA LEU A 24 -5.75 43.99 -16.89
C LEU A 24 -5.46 44.15 -15.39
N HIS A 25 -5.55 45.37 -14.87
CA HIS A 25 -5.36 45.64 -13.45
C HIS A 25 -6.46 45.01 -12.60
N THR A 26 -7.71 45.06 -13.05
CA THR A 26 -8.83 44.39 -12.37
C THR A 26 -8.60 42.88 -12.30
N LYS A 27 -8.23 42.23 -13.41
CA LYS A 27 -7.91 40.79 -13.42
C LYS A 27 -6.73 40.44 -12.51
N GLN A 28 -5.71 41.29 -12.47
CA GLN A 28 -4.56 41.10 -11.58
C GLN A 28 -4.97 41.18 -10.10
N ASN A 29 -5.85 42.11 -9.75
CA ASN A 29 -6.37 42.25 -8.39
C ASN A 29 -7.27 41.07 -8.00
N GLU A 30 -8.17 40.64 -8.88
CA GLU A 30 -9.01 39.45 -8.66
C GLU A 30 -8.16 38.20 -8.44
N MET A 31 -7.08 38.02 -9.21
CA MET A 31 -6.15 36.90 -9.04
C MET A 31 -5.41 36.95 -7.69
N GLN A 32 -5.02 38.15 -7.24
CA GLN A 32 -4.38 38.32 -5.93
C GLN A 32 -5.36 38.03 -4.79
N GLU A 33 -6.60 38.48 -4.91
CA GLU A 33 -7.66 38.21 -3.93
C GLU A 33 -7.94 36.71 -3.83
N GLN A 34 -8.08 36.00 -4.95
CA GLN A 34 -8.23 34.54 -4.97
C GLN A 34 -7.05 33.82 -4.31
N LEU A 35 -5.81 34.23 -4.60
CA LEU A 35 -4.62 33.66 -3.96
C LEU A 35 -4.64 33.89 -2.45
N GLN A 36 -5.10 35.05 -2.00
CA GLN A 36 -5.19 35.38 -0.59
C GLN A 36 -6.31 34.59 0.11
N GLU A 37 -7.44 34.37 -0.54
CA GLU A 37 -8.49 33.48 -0.05
C GLU A 37 -7.99 32.03 0.07
N GLN A 38 -7.26 31.53 -0.95
CA GLN A 38 -6.63 30.21 -0.89
C GLN A 38 -5.64 30.12 0.27
N TYR A 39 -4.81 31.14 0.48
CA TYR A 39 -3.88 31.18 1.60
C TYR A 39 -4.62 31.17 2.95
N ASN A 40 -5.67 31.97 3.09
CA ASN A 40 -6.46 32.05 4.31
C ASN A 40 -7.18 30.73 4.62
N THR A 41 -7.77 30.09 3.62
CA THR A 41 -8.46 28.80 3.79
C THR A 41 -7.49 27.69 4.19
N VAL A 42 -6.30 27.63 3.58
CA VAL A 42 -5.25 26.67 3.95
C VAL A 42 -4.73 26.96 5.37
N SER A 43 -4.56 28.23 5.74
CA SER A 43 -4.14 28.62 7.09
C SER A 43 -5.14 28.17 8.15
N GLU A 44 -6.45 28.35 7.90
CA GLU A 44 -7.51 27.86 8.80
C GLU A 44 -7.52 26.33 8.90
N GLN A 45 -7.35 25.62 7.79
CA GLN A 45 -7.22 24.16 7.80
C GLN A 45 -6.02 23.69 8.64
N TYR A 46 -4.88 24.37 8.51
CA TYR A 46 -3.69 24.08 9.30
C TYR A 46 -3.91 24.34 10.80
N ARG A 47 -4.58 25.44 11.14
CA ARG A 47 -4.93 25.76 12.54
C ARG A 47 -5.81 24.66 13.15
N LEU A 48 -6.87 24.25 12.45
CA LEU A 48 -7.76 23.19 12.92
C LEU A 48 -7.03 21.84 13.10
N LEU A 49 -6.14 21.50 12.17
CA LEU A 49 -5.31 20.29 12.27
C LEU A 49 -4.38 20.33 13.49
N GLN A 50 -3.81 21.49 13.80
CA GLN A 50 -2.93 21.67 14.95
C GLN A 50 -3.70 21.56 16.27
N GLU A 51 -4.91 22.12 16.36
CA GLU A 51 -5.80 21.96 17.52
C GLU A 51 -6.19 20.50 17.73
N ALA A 52 -6.56 19.79 16.65
CA ALA A 52 -6.86 18.36 16.71
C ALA A 52 -5.63 17.54 17.16
N SER A 53 -4.44 17.86 16.66
CA SER A 53 -3.18 17.22 17.07
C SER A 53 -2.89 17.41 18.56
N VAL A 54 -3.08 18.62 19.09
CA VAL A 54 -2.92 18.90 20.52
C VAL A 54 -3.96 18.14 21.35
N ALA A 55 -5.22 18.13 20.91
CA ALA A 55 -6.29 17.40 21.59
C ALA A 55 -6.02 15.88 21.63
N MET A 56 -5.55 15.30 20.52
CA MET A 56 -5.12 13.91 20.47
C MET A 56 -3.92 13.65 21.38
N GLY A 57 -2.95 14.57 21.46
CA GLY A 57 -1.83 14.46 22.39
C GLY A 57 -2.27 14.45 23.86
N VAL A 58 -3.26 15.28 24.21
CA VAL A 58 -3.89 15.27 25.55
C VAL A 58 -4.63 13.95 25.81
N GLN A 59 -5.34 13.42 24.81
CA GLN A 59 -5.99 12.11 24.91
C GLN A 59 -4.98 10.98 25.08
N ASN A 60 -3.86 11.01 24.36
CA ASN A 60 -2.81 10.01 24.47
C ASN A 60 -2.19 10.01 25.87
N LYS A 61 -1.89 11.19 26.43
CA LYS A 61 -1.44 11.31 27.83
C LYS A 61 -2.45 10.77 28.85
N LYS A 62 -3.76 10.94 28.58
CA LYS A 62 -4.81 10.34 29.43
C LYS A 62 -4.82 8.82 29.31
N ILE A 63 -4.59 8.28 28.11
CA ILE A 63 -4.48 6.83 27.90
C ILE A 63 -3.27 6.30 28.67
N GLU A 64 -2.09 6.92 28.53
CA GLU A 64 -0.88 6.54 29.26
C GLU A 64 -1.09 6.58 30.79
N ALA A 65 -1.74 7.63 31.32
CA ALA A 65 -2.06 7.73 32.75
C ALA A 65 -3.08 6.69 33.23
N LEU A 66 -4.01 6.27 32.36
CA LEU A 66 -4.92 5.17 32.63
C LEU A 66 -4.20 3.82 32.56
N GLU A 67 -3.30 3.64 31.61
CA GLU A 67 -2.44 2.45 31.50
C GLU A 67 -1.52 2.29 32.70
N GLU A 68 -0.98 3.37 33.26
CA GLU A 68 -0.17 3.32 34.50
C GLU A 68 -1.01 2.89 35.73
N LYS A 69 -2.24 3.43 35.84
CA LYS A 69 -3.19 3.05 36.90
C LYS A 69 -3.71 1.63 36.74
N ILE A 70 -3.93 1.20 35.49
CA ILE A 70 -4.33 -0.17 35.17
C ILE A 70 -3.13 -1.10 35.36
N GLY A 71 -1.90 -0.72 35.04
CA GLY A 71 -0.69 -1.53 35.25
C GLY A 71 -0.53 -1.95 36.72
N SER A 72 -0.75 -1.02 37.64
CA SER A 72 -0.72 -1.28 39.09
C SER A 72 -1.89 -2.17 39.57
N ARG A 73 -3.10 -1.97 39.03
CA ARG A 73 -4.31 -2.70 39.45
C ARG A 73 -4.52 -4.03 38.73
N ALA A 74 -4.07 -4.15 37.48
CA ALA A 74 -4.06 -5.37 36.68
C ALA A 74 -2.99 -6.32 37.20
N SER A 75 -1.78 -5.83 37.54
CA SER A 75 -0.77 -6.64 38.23
C SER A 75 -1.31 -7.25 39.54
N SER A 76 -2.06 -6.46 40.32
CA SER A 76 -2.70 -6.94 41.56
C SER A 76 -3.93 -7.84 41.34
N ARG A 77 -4.67 -7.69 40.24
CA ARG A 77 -5.86 -8.52 39.93
C ARG A 77 -5.50 -9.88 39.33
N TRP A 78 -4.33 -10.01 38.71
CA TRP A 78 -3.79 -11.29 38.27
C TRP A 78 -3.05 -12.06 39.37
N GLY A 79 -2.75 -11.41 40.50
CA GLY A 79 -2.13 -12.05 41.68
C GLY A 79 -3.02 -13.09 42.40
N TRP A 80 -4.34 -13.06 42.21
CA TRP A 80 -5.25 -14.08 42.78
C TRP A 80 -5.10 -15.47 42.14
N PHE A 81 -4.44 -15.57 40.99
CA PHE A 81 -4.15 -16.84 40.33
C PHE A 81 -2.76 -17.39 40.68
N ALA A 82 -1.95 -16.68 41.46
CA ALA A 82 -0.58 -17.07 41.79
C ALA A 82 -0.42 -17.73 43.17
N GLU A 83 -1.47 -17.81 44.00
CA GLU A 83 -1.33 -18.29 45.38
C GLU A 83 -2.24 -19.50 45.67
N LYS A 84 -1.71 -20.69 45.37
CA LYS A 84 -1.70 -21.87 46.27
C LYS A 84 -1.15 -23.08 45.52
N GLY A 85 0.07 -23.47 45.89
CA GLY A 85 0.67 -24.72 45.41
C GLY A 85 2.11 -24.92 45.88
N GLY A 86 2.45 -24.47 47.10
CA GLY A 86 3.76 -24.67 47.70
C GLY A 86 3.63 -25.43 49.02
N GLY A 87 3.11 -26.66 48.96
CA GLY A 87 3.16 -27.60 50.06
C GLY A 87 4.56 -28.23 50.12
N GLN A 88 5.25 -27.93 51.22
CA GLN A 88 6.47 -28.55 51.74
C GLN A 88 6.59 -30.04 51.38
N ALA A 89 7.69 -30.43 50.73
CA ALA A 89 8.07 -31.82 50.52
C ALA A 89 9.42 -32.07 51.20
N ASP A 90 9.33 -32.55 52.44
CA ASP A 90 10.32 -33.46 52.98
C ASP A 90 9.91 -34.90 52.61
N VAL A 91 10.92 -35.76 52.47
CA VAL A 91 10.89 -37.24 52.42
C VAL A 91 11.12 -37.88 51.04
N ASP A 92 12.18 -38.69 51.11
CA ASP A 92 12.92 -39.51 50.17
C ASP A 92 12.19 -40.81 49.72
N MET A 93 12.78 -41.47 48.70
CA MET A 93 12.72 -42.89 48.31
C MET A 93 11.94 -43.34 47.05
N SER A 94 12.76 -43.63 46.03
CA SER A 94 12.79 -44.78 45.10
C SER A 94 11.50 -45.47 44.61
N GLY A 95 11.37 -45.60 43.28
CA GLY A 95 10.49 -46.60 42.63
C GLY A 95 10.29 -46.35 41.14
N GLN A 96 10.64 -47.33 40.30
CA GLN A 96 10.54 -47.32 38.84
C GLN A 96 9.09 -47.10 38.34
N GLY A 97 8.95 -46.38 37.22
CA GLY A 97 7.70 -46.33 36.45
C GLY A 97 7.75 -45.26 35.36
N GLU A 98 7.94 -45.67 34.10
CA GLU A 98 7.79 -44.80 32.93
C GLU A 98 6.35 -44.23 32.88
N MET A 99 6.24 -42.90 32.73
CA MET A 99 4.98 -42.23 32.39
C MET A 99 5.20 -41.21 31.25
N PRO A 100 4.20 -41.04 30.37
CA PRO A 100 4.31 -40.27 29.14
C PRO A 100 4.39 -38.76 29.41
N PRO A 101 5.03 -37.97 28.52
CA PRO A 101 5.12 -36.53 28.72
C PRO A 101 3.73 -35.89 28.62
N THR A 102 3.32 -35.22 29.68
CA THR A 102 2.15 -34.34 29.69
C THR A 102 2.34 -33.21 28.68
N PRO A 103 1.30 -32.85 27.88
CA PRO A 103 1.42 -31.77 26.92
C PRO A 103 1.56 -30.44 27.67
N SER A 104 2.68 -29.77 27.46
CA SER A 104 2.95 -28.43 27.95
C SER A 104 1.86 -27.47 27.48
N ALA A 105 1.30 -26.70 28.42
CA ALA A 105 0.33 -25.66 28.12
C ALA A 105 0.93 -24.67 27.09
N PRO A 106 0.15 -24.21 26.09
CA PRO A 106 0.66 -23.29 25.08
C PRO A 106 1.03 -21.96 25.72
N VAL A 107 2.31 -21.60 25.64
CA VAL A 107 2.80 -20.26 25.98
C VAL A 107 2.14 -19.28 25.03
N ILE A 108 1.30 -18.38 25.55
CA ILE A 108 0.68 -17.32 24.73
C ILE A 108 1.74 -16.23 24.55
N ALA A 109 2.30 -16.15 23.33
CA ALA A 109 3.25 -15.10 22.97
C ALA A 109 2.59 -13.72 23.05
N THR A 110 3.20 -12.79 23.78
CA THR A 110 2.76 -11.40 23.91
C THR A 110 2.85 -10.66 22.56
N GLY A 111 1.86 -9.80 22.27
CA GLY A 111 1.62 -9.18 20.96
C GLY A 111 2.77 -8.38 20.31
N ALA A 112 3.83 -8.05 21.06
CA ALA A 112 4.93 -7.20 20.59
C ALA A 112 5.92 -7.90 19.63
N ASN A 113 5.94 -9.23 19.55
CA ASN A 113 6.90 -9.98 18.71
C ASN A 113 6.25 -10.72 17.53
N LEU A 114 4.96 -10.52 17.26
CA LEU A 114 4.30 -11.19 16.14
C LEU A 114 4.60 -10.49 14.81
N PRO A 115 4.89 -11.24 13.74
CA PRO A 115 5.14 -10.68 12.42
C PRO A 115 3.85 -10.04 11.92
N ILE A 116 3.97 -8.83 11.38
CA ILE A 116 2.83 -8.07 10.86
C ILE A 116 2.56 -8.52 9.42
N PRO A 117 1.32 -8.90 9.08
CA PRO A 117 0.97 -9.24 7.70
C PRO A 117 1.06 -8.00 6.80
N PRO A 118 1.61 -8.13 5.58
CA PRO A 118 1.65 -7.02 4.63
C PRO A 118 0.24 -6.71 4.10
N LEU A 119 0.03 -5.47 3.63
CA LEU A 119 -1.22 -5.01 3.05
C LEU A 119 -0.99 -4.56 1.59
N TYR A 120 -1.69 -5.19 0.65
CA TYR A 120 -1.66 -4.84 -0.76
C TYR A 120 -2.63 -3.70 -1.08
N ARG A 121 -2.10 -2.67 -1.73
CA ARG A 121 -2.85 -1.49 -2.21
C ARG A 121 -2.56 -1.15 -3.67
N GLY A 122 -1.67 -1.92 -4.30
CA GLY A 122 -1.16 -1.61 -5.63
C GLY A 122 -2.13 -1.97 -6.75
N THR A 123 -1.72 -1.60 -7.96
CA THR A 123 -2.40 -1.97 -9.20
C THR A 123 -1.43 -2.45 -10.28
N THR A 124 -0.13 -2.29 -10.06
CA THR A 124 0.90 -2.68 -11.03
C THR A 124 1.43 -4.08 -10.73
N THR A 125 2.01 -4.74 -11.75
CA THR A 125 2.70 -6.02 -11.59
C THR A 125 3.92 -5.90 -10.67
N LEU A 126 4.58 -4.74 -10.63
CA LEU A 126 5.66 -4.45 -9.69
C LEU A 126 5.15 -4.45 -8.24
N ASP A 127 3.99 -3.84 -7.98
CA ASP A 127 3.37 -3.84 -6.65
C ASP A 127 2.96 -5.25 -6.24
N MET A 128 2.38 -6.04 -7.16
CA MET A 128 2.01 -7.43 -6.93
C MET A 128 3.23 -8.27 -6.53
N ARG A 129 4.37 -8.08 -7.21
CA ARG A 129 5.63 -8.72 -6.88
C ARG A 129 6.12 -8.33 -5.49
N ALA A 130 6.21 -7.02 -5.22
CA ALA A 130 6.70 -6.51 -3.94
C ALA A 130 5.84 -7.04 -2.76
N PHE A 131 4.52 -7.07 -2.96
CA PHE A 131 3.59 -7.64 -1.99
C PHE A 131 3.83 -9.12 -1.75
N MET A 132 3.95 -9.94 -2.80
CA MET A 132 4.17 -11.37 -2.61
C MET A 132 5.54 -11.70 -2.02
N ASP A 133 6.57 -10.95 -2.38
CA ASP A 133 7.89 -11.08 -1.76
C ASP A 133 7.80 -10.78 -0.24
N ALA A 134 7.09 -9.72 0.14
CA ALA A 134 6.83 -9.40 1.54
C ALA A 134 5.97 -10.47 2.25
N TYR A 135 4.92 -10.98 1.59
CA TYR A 135 4.02 -11.97 2.16
C TYR A 135 4.72 -13.31 2.40
N MET A 136 5.60 -13.75 1.50
CA MET A 136 6.39 -14.96 1.75
C MET A 136 7.41 -14.80 2.89
N VAL A 137 7.99 -13.61 3.06
CA VAL A 137 8.84 -13.33 4.23
C VAL A 137 8.03 -13.40 5.52
N TYR A 138 6.83 -12.80 5.52
CA TYR A 138 5.87 -12.90 6.62
C TYR A 138 5.51 -14.36 6.93
N GLU A 139 5.15 -15.15 5.92
CA GLU A 139 4.81 -16.57 6.07
C GLU A 139 5.96 -17.38 6.68
N ARG A 140 7.20 -17.14 6.23
CA ARG A 140 8.39 -17.79 6.81
C ARG A 140 8.57 -17.43 8.28
N ARG A 141 8.36 -16.17 8.66
CA ARG A 141 8.45 -15.70 10.06
C ARG A 141 7.36 -16.33 10.92
N VAL A 142 6.11 -16.38 10.43
CA VAL A 142 4.99 -17.05 11.13
C VAL A 142 5.30 -18.52 11.34
N ARG A 143 5.78 -19.22 10.30
CA ARG A 143 6.14 -20.64 10.38
C ARG A 143 7.26 -20.86 11.39
N ALA A 144 8.33 -20.07 11.34
CA ALA A 144 9.46 -20.18 12.28
C ALA A 144 9.02 -19.99 13.74
N LEU A 145 8.14 -19.02 14.01
CA LEU A 145 7.59 -18.77 15.34
C LEU A 145 6.70 -19.92 15.82
N SER A 146 5.85 -20.46 14.94
CA SER A 146 4.99 -21.61 15.25
C SER A 146 5.77 -22.90 15.53
N SER A 147 6.96 -23.05 14.92
CA SER A 147 7.85 -24.18 15.19
C SER A 147 8.68 -24.01 16.47
N GLY A 148 9.01 -22.77 16.85
CA GLY A 148 9.92 -22.47 17.95
C GLY A 148 9.25 -22.21 19.31
N THR A 149 7.92 -22.06 19.35
CA THR A 149 7.16 -21.77 20.58
C THR A 149 5.94 -22.69 20.66
N SER A 150 5.50 -23.08 21.86
CA SER A 150 4.20 -23.77 22.05
C SER A 150 2.98 -22.88 21.69
N ALA A 151 3.20 -21.64 21.23
CA ALA A 151 2.19 -20.71 20.78
C ALA A 151 1.70 -21.09 19.38
N ARG A 152 0.39 -21.29 19.23
CA ARG A 152 -0.21 -21.54 17.91
C ARG A 152 -0.41 -20.22 17.17
N VAL A 153 0.53 -19.86 16.29
CA VAL A 153 0.43 -18.69 15.42
C VAL A 153 -0.24 -19.09 14.10
N TYR A 154 -1.32 -18.40 13.74
CA TYR A 154 -2.03 -18.62 12.48
C TYR A 154 -1.52 -17.69 11.39
N LEU A 155 -1.43 -18.21 10.16
CA LEU A 155 -1.12 -17.41 8.97
C LEU A 155 -2.34 -16.60 8.57
N MET A 156 -2.16 -15.31 8.32
CA MET A 156 -3.22 -14.47 7.76
C MET A 156 -3.48 -14.84 6.29
N PRO A 157 -4.73 -15.17 5.90
CA PRO A 157 -5.08 -15.41 4.50
C PRO A 157 -4.81 -14.19 3.61
N LEU A 158 -4.42 -14.42 2.36
CA LEU A 158 -4.11 -13.37 1.39
C LEU A 158 -5.28 -12.42 1.18
N ARG A 159 -6.51 -12.92 1.15
CA ARG A 159 -7.72 -12.08 1.02
C ARG A 159 -7.75 -10.96 2.05
N LEU A 160 -7.32 -11.23 3.30
CA LEU A 160 -7.30 -10.24 4.39
C LEU A 160 -6.07 -9.32 4.33
N CYS A 161 -5.09 -9.68 3.52
CA CYS A 161 -3.90 -8.88 3.24
C CYS A 161 -4.11 -7.93 2.04
N ILE A 162 -5.34 -7.75 1.55
CA ILE A 162 -5.67 -6.85 0.44
C ILE A 162 -6.61 -5.76 0.93
N GLU A 163 -6.34 -4.50 0.57
CA GLU A 163 -7.26 -3.40 0.88
C GLU A 163 -8.63 -3.63 0.22
N GLN A 164 -9.73 -3.43 0.96
CA GLN A 164 -11.08 -3.74 0.51
C GLN A 164 -11.42 -3.16 -0.87
N LYS A 165 -11.08 -1.89 -1.12
CA LYS A 165 -11.31 -1.25 -2.42
C LYS A 165 -10.58 -1.97 -3.56
N THR A 166 -9.35 -2.40 -3.31
CA THR A 166 -8.52 -3.12 -4.28
C THR A 166 -9.01 -4.53 -4.48
N LEU A 167 -9.44 -5.20 -3.41
CA LEU A 167 -10.03 -6.53 -3.44
C LEU A 167 -11.28 -6.54 -4.32
N VAL A 168 -12.23 -5.63 -4.07
CA VAL A 168 -13.46 -5.47 -4.85
C VAL A 168 -13.14 -5.28 -6.32
N ARG A 169 -12.18 -4.40 -6.64
CA ARG A 169 -11.74 -4.14 -8.01
C ARG A 169 -11.20 -5.39 -8.70
N ILE A 170 -10.30 -6.14 -8.03
CA ILE A 170 -9.70 -7.35 -8.61
C ILE A 170 -10.77 -8.41 -8.84
N CYS A 171 -11.64 -8.65 -7.86
CA CYS A 171 -12.72 -9.63 -7.97
C CYS A 171 -13.67 -9.28 -9.12
N ALA A 172 -14.08 -8.01 -9.23
CA ALA A 172 -15.03 -7.55 -10.23
C ALA A 172 -14.46 -7.50 -11.66
N TYR A 173 -13.21 -7.05 -11.82
CA TYR A 173 -12.66 -6.71 -13.14
C TYR A 173 -11.57 -7.65 -13.66
N GLU A 174 -10.93 -8.43 -12.79
CA GLU A 174 -9.80 -9.29 -13.18
C GLU A 174 -10.11 -10.78 -13.01
N LEU A 175 -10.71 -11.16 -11.88
CA LEU A 175 -11.08 -12.56 -11.61
C LEU A 175 -12.50 -12.91 -12.05
N CYS A 176 -13.36 -11.90 -12.25
CA CYS A 176 -14.76 -12.04 -12.61
C CYS A 176 -15.53 -13.00 -11.66
N LYS A 177 -15.29 -12.86 -10.35
CA LYS A 177 -15.89 -13.67 -9.28
C LYS A 177 -16.36 -12.80 -8.13
N ALA A 178 -17.31 -13.31 -7.33
CA ALA A 178 -17.66 -12.68 -6.06
C ALA A 178 -16.52 -12.82 -5.06
N GLU A 179 -16.42 -11.91 -4.09
CA GLU A 179 -15.30 -11.89 -3.14
C GLU A 179 -15.23 -13.17 -2.30
N GLU A 180 -16.38 -13.77 -1.99
CA GLU A 180 -16.53 -14.99 -1.19
C GLU A 180 -16.07 -16.25 -1.94
N ASP A 181 -16.13 -16.22 -3.26
CA ASP A 181 -15.86 -17.37 -4.11
C ASP A 181 -14.37 -17.54 -4.45
N VAL A 182 -13.54 -16.53 -4.15
CA VAL A 182 -12.10 -16.58 -4.42
C VAL A 182 -11.36 -17.21 -3.24
N SER A 183 -10.82 -18.40 -3.45
CA SER A 183 -10.02 -19.14 -2.47
C SER A 183 -8.63 -18.53 -2.25
N ASP A 184 -8.00 -18.82 -1.10
CA ASP A 184 -6.62 -18.38 -0.80
C ASP A 184 -5.59 -18.91 -1.83
N THR A 185 -5.85 -20.10 -2.39
CA THR A 185 -5.05 -20.68 -3.47
C THR A 185 -5.16 -19.87 -4.76
N GLU A 186 -6.36 -19.45 -5.15
CA GLU A 186 -6.55 -18.60 -6.33
C GLU A 186 -5.92 -17.23 -6.13
N TRP A 187 -5.95 -16.68 -4.91
CA TRP A 187 -5.20 -15.46 -4.60
C TRP A 187 -3.69 -15.64 -4.79
N LYS A 188 -3.12 -16.79 -4.39
CA LYS A 188 -1.70 -17.09 -4.65
C LYS A 188 -1.43 -17.16 -6.15
N GLU A 189 -2.26 -17.87 -6.90
CA GLU A 189 -2.12 -18.01 -8.36
C GLU A 189 -2.25 -16.69 -9.09
N TYR A 190 -3.08 -15.77 -8.60
CA TYR A 190 -3.22 -14.43 -9.16
C TYR A 190 -1.94 -13.59 -9.00
N PHE A 191 -1.30 -13.61 -7.82
CA PHE A 191 -0.13 -12.76 -7.58
C PHE A 191 1.22 -13.39 -7.95
N LEU A 192 1.34 -14.72 -7.94
CA LEU A 192 2.61 -15.42 -8.23
C LEU A 192 3.22 -15.10 -9.61
N PRO A 193 2.44 -14.95 -10.71
CA PRO A 193 2.95 -14.59 -12.02
C PRO A 193 3.78 -13.32 -12.03
N ALA A 194 3.44 -12.33 -11.21
CA ALA A 194 4.19 -11.07 -11.10
C ALA A 194 5.66 -11.27 -10.66
N ARG A 195 5.96 -12.40 -10.01
CA ARG A 195 7.32 -12.78 -9.59
C ARG A 195 8.10 -13.49 -10.71
N THR A 196 7.41 -14.21 -11.59
CA THR A 196 8.01 -14.93 -12.73
C THR A 196 8.16 -14.08 -13.98
N THR A 197 7.33 -13.05 -14.18
CA THR A 197 7.32 -12.16 -15.37
C THR A 197 8.54 -11.21 -15.48
N LEU A 198 9.64 -11.47 -14.76
CA LEU A 198 10.90 -10.73 -14.90
C LEU A 198 12.04 -11.59 -15.44
N ARG A 199 11.71 -12.55 -16.32
CA ARG A 199 12.71 -13.32 -17.09
C ARG A 199 12.54 -13.16 -18.60
N ARG A 200 12.01 -12.03 -19.06
CA ARG A 200 12.55 -11.43 -20.28
C ARG A 200 13.42 -10.29 -19.78
N ASP A 201 14.72 -10.41 -19.97
CA ASP A 201 15.61 -9.27 -19.82
C ASP A 201 15.06 -8.19 -20.75
N TYR A 202 14.35 -7.19 -20.20
CA TYR A 202 13.76 -6.12 -21.02
C TYR A 202 14.84 -5.43 -21.86
N SER A 203 16.08 -5.42 -21.37
CA SER A 203 17.27 -5.02 -22.12
C SER A 203 17.54 -5.91 -23.34
N GLN A 204 17.40 -7.24 -23.20
CA GLN A 204 17.54 -8.20 -24.29
C GLN A 204 16.38 -8.09 -25.29
N LEU A 205 15.14 -8.01 -24.80
CA LEU A 205 13.96 -7.78 -25.65
C LEU A 205 14.08 -6.47 -26.43
N GLN A 206 14.51 -5.40 -25.77
CA GLN A 206 14.76 -4.11 -26.41
C GLN A 206 15.91 -4.20 -27.43
N ALA A 207 16.98 -4.93 -27.12
CA ALA A 207 18.08 -5.16 -28.05
C ALA A 207 17.63 -5.95 -29.29
N ASP A 208 16.77 -6.96 -29.12
CA ASP A 208 16.29 -7.80 -30.22
C ASP A 208 15.22 -7.09 -31.05
N MET A 209 14.31 -6.34 -30.42
CA MET A 209 13.38 -5.43 -31.10
C MET A 209 14.12 -4.36 -31.92
N LYS A 210 15.26 -3.85 -31.43
CA LYS A 210 16.08 -2.88 -32.15
C LYS A 210 16.83 -3.47 -33.35
N LYS A 211 17.07 -4.78 -33.36
CA LYS A 211 17.67 -5.51 -34.49
C LYS A 211 16.65 -5.91 -35.55
N LEU A 212 15.36 -5.75 -35.27
CA LEU A 212 14.30 -6.08 -36.20
C LEU A 212 14.37 -5.13 -37.40
N GLU A 213 14.64 -5.66 -38.59
CA GLU A 213 14.75 -4.89 -39.82
C GLU A 213 14.15 -5.63 -41.01
N MET A 214 13.60 -4.87 -41.97
CA MET A 214 13.05 -5.47 -43.18
C MET A 214 14.19 -5.93 -44.09
N LYS A 215 14.30 -7.24 -44.30
CA LYS A 215 15.32 -7.85 -45.18
C LYS A 215 15.08 -7.46 -46.64
N ALA A 216 15.80 -6.48 -47.15
CA ALA A 216 15.70 -6.01 -48.54
C ALA A 216 16.26 -6.99 -49.59
N THR A 217 16.78 -8.13 -49.17
CA THR A 217 17.32 -9.19 -50.03
C THR A 217 16.24 -9.90 -50.86
N TYR A 218 14.99 -9.89 -50.41
CA TYR A 218 13.86 -10.44 -51.18
C TYR A 218 13.33 -9.41 -52.17
N GLN A 219 13.10 -9.84 -53.42
CA GLN A 219 12.59 -8.97 -54.49
C GLN A 219 11.12 -8.56 -54.27
N ASP A 220 10.32 -9.47 -53.74
CA ASP A 220 8.89 -9.28 -53.52
C ASP A 220 8.60 -8.55 -52.20
N ALA A 221 7.62 -7.64 -52.20
CA ALA A 221 7.23 -6.86 -51.02
C ALA A 221 6.48 -7.72 -49.98
N GLU A 222 5.64 -8.64 -50.43
CA GLU A 222 4.86 -9.49 -49.54
C GLU A 222 5.77 -10.42 -48.74
N SER A 223 6.74 -11.05 -49.42
CA SER A 223 7.74 -11.92 -48.79
C SER A 223 8.59 -11.19 -47.73
N ARG A 224 8.92 -9.91 -47.95
CA ARG A 224 9.65 -9.08 -46.98
C ARG A 224 8.83 -8.82 -45.71
N LEU A 225 7.56 -8.50 -45.88
CA LEU A 225 6.64 -8.21 -44.78
C LEU A 225 6.30 -9.46 -43.97
N VAL A 226 6.02 -10.58 -44.65
CA VAL A 226 5.74 -11.86 -43.99
C VAL A 226 6.93 -12.33 -43.16
N THR A 227 8.15 -12.19 -43.69
CA THR A 227 9.37 -12.54 -42.97
C THR A 227 9.59 -11.61 -41.77
N LEU A 228 9.40 -10.30 -41.94
CA LEU A 228 9.52 -9.33 -40.85
C LEU A 228 8.50 -9.59 -39.73
N LEU A 229 7.26 -9.93 -40.08
CA LEU A 229 6.22 -10.31 -39.13
C LEU A 229 6.56 -11.62 -38.41
N SER A 230 7.09 -12.61 -39.13
CA SER A 230 7.55 -13.86 -38.53
C SER A 230 8.70 -13.63 -37.54
N ASP A 231 9.69 -12.81 -37.91
CA ASP A 231 10.83 -12.46 -37.05
C ASP A 231 10.36 -11.68 -35.82
N PHE A 232 9.36 -10.80 -35.97
CA PHE A 232 8.72 -10.08 -34.87
C PHE A 232 8.01 -11.01 -33.90
N HIS A 233 7.19 -11.94 -34.40
CA HIS A 233 6.50 -12.93 -33.57
C HIS A 233 7.49 -13.86 -32.85
N ALA A 234 8.58 -14.25 -33.50
CA ALA A 234 9.62 -15.09 -32.88
C ALA A 234 10.34 -14.42 -31.71
N ILE A 235 10.41 -13.08 -31.68
CA ILE A 235 10.97 -12.32 -30.54
C ILE A 235 9.92 -12.16 -29.42
N LEU A 236 8.64 -12.21 -29.77
CA LEU A 236 7.53 -12.06 -28.84
C LEU A 236 7.06 -13.36 -28.19
N ASP A 237 7.39 -14.53 -28.73
CA ASP A 237 7.19 -15.85 -28.13
C ASP A 237 8.25 -16.14 -27.04
#